data_AF-A0A7L0KIT5-F1
#
_entry.id   AF-A0A7L0KIT5-F1
#
_cell.length_a   1.000
_cell.length_b   1.000
_cell.length_c   1.000
_cell.angle_alpha   90.00
_cell.angle_beta   90.00
_cell.angle_gamma   90.00
#
_symmetry.space_group_name_H-M   'P 1'
#
loop_
_entity.id
_entity.type
_entity.pdbx_description
1 polymer ?
#
loop_
_entity_poly.entity_id
_entity_poly.type
_entity_poly.pdbx_seq_one_letter_code
_entity_poly.pdbx_strand_id
1 'polypeptide(L)' 'VSVALSGTVLSRCPACSRNFANLYCNNICSPDQSLFTNVTRVVNRTTEQGLRQVAVVEYQCFYGQGYAD' A
#
# COMPACT_ATOMS: atom_id res chain seq x y z
N VAL A 1 -9.35 -3.73 -8.01
CA VAL A 1 -9.25 -2.59 -8.98
C VAL A 1 -7.98 -1.76 -8.76
N SER A 2 -7.54 -1.53 -7.52
CA SER A 2 -6.53 -0.50 -7.17
C SER A 2 -5.20 -0.51 -7.93
N VAL A 3 -4.68 -1.67 -8.37
CA VAL A 3 -3.43 -1.76 -9.17
C VAL A 3 -3.64 -2.23 -10.61
N ALA A 4 -4.88 -2.58 -10.98
CA ALA A 4 -5.16 -3.25 -12.25
C ALA A 4 -4.88 -2.34 -13.47
N LEU A 5 -5.28 -1.06 -13.40
CA LEU A 5 -5.04 -0.12 -14.49
C LEU A 5 -3.54 0.13 -14.71
N SER A 6 -2.80 0.42 -13.64
CA SER A 6 -1.35 0.62 -13.70
C SER A 6 -0.63 -0.64 -14.20
N GLY A 7 -1.07 -1.82 -13.79
CA GLY A 7 -0.57 -3.10 -14.31
C GLY A 7 -0.73 -3.22 -15.83
N THR A 8 -1.88 -2.82 -16.37
CA THR A 8 -2.12 -2.78 -17.82
C THR A 8 -1.22 -1.78 -18.54
N VAL A 9 -1.07 -0.56 -18.01
CA VAL A 9 -0.22 0.49 -18.59
C VAL A 9 1.26 0.05 -18.63
N LEU A 10 1.74 -0.56 -17.55
CA LEU A 10 3.12 -1.01 -17.42
C LEU A 10 3.38 -2.40 -18.01
N SER A 11 2.36 -3.06 -18.58
CA SER A 11 2.42 -4.45 -19.05
C SER A 11 3.49 -4.70 -20.13
N ARG A 12 3.86 -3.68 -20.90
CA ARG A 12 4.89 -3.76 -21.95
C ARG A 12 6.31 -3.91 -21.38
N CYS A 13 6.54 -3.55 -20.12
CA CYS A 13 7.84 -3.69 -19.46
C CYS A 13 7.69 -4.48 -18.14
N PRO A 14 8.04 -5.77 -18.12
CA PRO A 14 7.90 -6.61 -16.92
C PRO A 14 8.68 -6.12 -15.70
N ALA A 15 9.80 -5.42 -15.90
CA ALA A 15 10.57 -4.85 -14.80
C ALA A 15 9.80 -3.70 -14.13
N CYS A 16 9.25 -2.77 -14.93
CA CYS A 16 8.46 -1.66 -14.42
C CYS A 16 7.19 -2.15 -13.70
N SER A 17 6.48 -3.12 -14.27
CA SER A 17 5.28 -3.66 -13.63
C SER A 17 5.59 -4.37 -12.31
N ARG A 18 6.72 -5.11 -12.25
CA ARG A 18 7.19 -5.76 -11.01
C ARG A 18 7.61 -4.75 -9.96
N ASN A 19 8.40 -3.73 -10.30
CA ASN A 19 8.84 -2.71 -9.35
C ASN A 19 7.64 -1.93 -8.78
N PHE A 20 6.69 -1.55 -9.64
CA PHE A 20 5.44 -0.92 -9.21
C PHE A 20 4.65 -1.83 -8.28
N ALA A 21 4.42 -3.11 -8.65
CA ALA A 21 3.71 -4.05 -7.79
C ALA A 21 4.42 -4.24 -6.43
N ASN A 22 5.75 -4.33 -6.43
CA ASN A 22 6.54 -4.48 -5.22
C ASN A 22 6.39 -3.29 -4.26
N LEU A 23 6.27 -2.06 -4.77
CA LEU A 23 6.02 -0.88 -3.93
C LEU A 23 4.71 -1.03 -3.13
N TYR A 24 3.62 -1.47 -3.78
CA TYR A 24 2.34 -1.71 -3.09
C TYR A 24 2.40 -2.94 -2.18
N CYS A 25 3.05 -4.02 -2.60
CA CYS A 25 3.22 -5.21 -1.77
C CYS A 25 3.97 -4.88 -0.48
N ASN A 26 5.02 -4.06 -0.53
CA ASN A 26 5.72 -3.62 0.69
C ASN A 26 4.80 -2.79 1.58
N ASN A 27 4.11 -1.81 1.01
CA ASN A 27 3.17 -0.96 1.75
C ASN A 27 2.02 -1.71 2.42
N ILE A 28 1.64 -2.91 1.96
CA ILE A 28 0.42 -3.62 2.41
C ILE A 28 0.75 -4.92 3.16
N CYS A 29 1.73 -5.68 2.70
CA CYS A 29 1.96 -7.07 3.09
C CYS A 29 3.34 -7.31 3.73
N SER A 30 4.24 -6.32 3.77
CA SER A 30 5.56 -6.52 4.38
C SER A 30 5.42 -6.87 5.86
N PRO A 31 6.12 -7.92 6.36
CA PRO A 31 6.15 -8.20 7.79
C PRO A 31 6.80 -7.05 8.59
N ASP A 32 7.65 -6.25 7.93
CA ASP A 32 8.37 -5.11 8.50
C ASP A 32 7.72 -3.77 8.13
N GLN A 33 6.46 -3.76 7.69
CA GLN A 33 5.72 -2.56 7.26
C GLN A 33 5.83 -1.39 8.26
N SER A 34 5.81 -1.68 9.56
CA SER A 34 5.91 -0.67 10.63
C SER A 34 7.23 0.10 10.65
N LEU A 35 8.29 -0.41 10.01
CA LEU A 35 9.59 0.27 9.94
C LEU A 35 9.60 1.47 8.97
N PHE A 36 8.68 1.50 8.01
CA PHE A 36 8.68 2.50 6.93
C PHE A 36 7.29 3.06 6.62
N THR A 37 6.29 2.76 7.44
CA THR A 37 4.96 3.38 7.34
C THR A 37 4.52 3.96 8.68
N ASN A 38 3.76 5.05 8.63
CA ASN A 38 3.17 5.67 9.82
C ASN A 38 1.71 6.04 9.58
N VAL A 39 0.80 5.50 10.38
CA VAL A 39 -0.63 5.80 10.29
C VAL A 39 -0.90 7.20 10.85
N THR A 40 -1.46 8.09 10.03
CA THR A 40 -1.73 9.48 10.40
C THR A 40 -3.20 9.75 10.69
N ARG A 41 -4.13 8.96 10.12
CA ARG A 41 -5.56 9.10 10.37
C ARG A 41 -6.29 7.78 10.35
N VAL A 42 -7.17 7.61 11.33
CA VAL A 42 -8.07 6.46 11.46
C VAL A 42 -9.52 6.90 11.65
N VAL A 43 -10.47 6.03 11.30
CA VAL A 43 -11.90 6.21 11.55
C VAL A 43 -12.49 4.97 12.22
N ASN A 44 -13.49 5.16 13.07
CA ASN A 44 -14.23 4.05 13.65
C ASN A 44 -15.19 3.47 12.60
N ARG A 45 -15.15 2.15 12.44
CA ARG A 45 -16.04 1.39 11.56
C ARG A 45 -16.70 0.27 12.36
N THR A 46 -18.02 0.17 12.26
CA THR A 46 -18.75 -1.00 12.78
C THR A 46 -18.92 -2.01 11.65
N THR A 47 -18.56 -3.27 11.87
CA THR A 47 -18.80 -4.33 10.88
C THR A 47 -20.26 -4.75 10.86
N GLU A 48 -20.66 -5.52 9.85
CA GLU A 48 -22.01 -6.09 9.77
C GLU A 48 -22.36 -6.98 10.96
N GLN A 49 -21.35 -7.55 11.65
CA GLN A 49 -21.55 -8.31 12.89
C GLN A 49 -21.63 -7.44 14.15
N GLY A 50 -21.69 -6.11 14.03
CA GLY A 50 -21.72 -5.18 15.15
C GLY A 50 -20.37 -4.98 15.86
N LEU A 51 -19.27 -5.51 15.31
CA LEU A 51 -17.93 -5.37 15.89
C LEU A 51 -17.36 -3.99 15.59
N ARG A 52 -16.82 -3.31 16.60
CA ARG A 52 -16.10 -2.05 16.42
C ARG A 52 -14.67 -2.33 15.96
N GLN A 53 -14.32 -1.75 14.81
CA GLN A 53 -13.00 -1.81 14.22
C GLN A 53 -12.49 -0.41 13.92
N VAL A 54 -11.17 -0.29 13.81
CA VAL A 54 -10.50 0.96 13.42
C VAL A 54 -10.02 0.78 11.98
N ALA A 55 -10.46 1.65 11.09
CA ALA A 55 -10.04 1.65 9.70
C ALA A 55 -8.98 2.73 9.48
N VAL A 56 -7.84 2.34 8.90
CA VAL A 56 -6.79 3.27 8.45
C VAL A 56 -7.27 3.97 7.19
N VAL A 57 -7.34 5.29 7.22
CA VAL A 57 -7.76 6.12 6.07
C VAL A 57 -6.64 7.02 5.55
N GLU A 58 -5.52 7.09 6.27
CA GLU A 58 -4.32 7.79 5.85
C GLU A 58 -3.09 7.22 6.55
N TYR A 59 -2.02 7.04 5.79
CA TYR A 59 -0.70 6.69 6.29
C TYR A 59 0.37 7.33 5.40
N GLN A 60 1.52 7.60 5.99
CA GLN A 60 2.73 8.06 5.32
C GLN A 60 3.65 6.87 5.04
N CYS A 61 4.36 6.92 3.93
CA CYS A 61 5.41 5.95 3.55
C CYS A 61 6.76 6.67 3.46
N PHE A 62 7.80 6.06 4.01
CA PHE A 62 9.16 6.61 4.02
C PHE A 62 10.07 5.70 3.20
N TYR A 63 10.35 6.10 1.96
CA TYR A 63 11.21 5.37 1.04
C TYR A 63 12.55 6.06 0.87
N GLY A 64 13.62 5.27 0.71
CA GLY A 64 14.92 5.79 0.31
C GLY A 64 14.89 6.27 -1.14
N GLN A 65 15.59 7.37 -1.43
CA GLN A 65 15.60 7.96 -2.77
C GLN A 65 16.07 6.97 -3.84
N GLY A 66 17.15 6.22 -3.60
CA GLY A 66 17.67 5.25 -4.57
C GLY A 66 16.75 4.04 -4.82
N TYR A 67 15.70 3.84 -4.03
CA TYR A 67 14.63 2.88 -4.35
C TYR A 67 13.57 3.47 -5.29
N ALA A 68 13.39 4.79 -5.23
CA ALA A 68 12.38 5.53 -5.99
C ALA A 68 12.89 6.08 -7.32
N ASP A 69 14.20 6.35 -7.42
CA ASP A 69 14.91 6.69 -8.66
C ASP A 69 14.95 5.50 -9.64
#